data_AF-A0A834Y344-F1
#
_entry.id   AF-A0A834Y344-F1
#
_cell.length_a   1.000
_cell.length_b   1.000
_cell.length_c   1.000
_cell.angle_alpha   90.00
_cell.angle_beta   90.00
_cell.angle_gamma   90.00
#
_symmetry.space_group_name_H-M   'P 1'
#
loop_
_entity.id
_entity.type
_entity.pdbx_description
1 polymer ?
#
loop_
_entity_poly.entity_id
_entity_poly.type
_entity_poly.pdbx_seq_one_letter_code
_entity_poly.pdbx_strand_id
1 'polypeptide(L)'
;MAVGSFPPCIPRINMTKFFCCDLRSGSLFLGYLSMIERRLCCCFKVETGSLILGNIGLILSVIIMFGIPIILTKSTVIPKLILDHLNIDNWYPYIIAFWVLSIVSVLFNLLLVKGVLNEKPKLMFPWIYGVYISLMILALVSIGLMVGLWLSSVTLPYGIIITEIIAVIGSLSFLGISYYFFGVVVSHCQDLIFIQQNDLAQYTKPYSLNYEFHNY
;
A
#
# COMPACT_ATOMS: atom_id res chain seq x y z
N MET A 1 -19.32 -54.93 9.52
CA MET A 1 -18.60 -54.06 10.48
C MET A 1 -18.79 -52.63 10.03
N ALA A 2 -19.40 -51.81 10.88
CA ALA A 2 -19.94 -50.50 10.53
C ALA A 2 -18.83 -49.45 10.33
N VAL A 3 -18.88 -48.76 9.19
CA VAL A 3 -18.17 -47.50 8.95
C VAL A 3 -19.10 -46.38 9.39
N GLY A 4 -18.74 -45.68 10.47
CA GLY A 4 -19.51 -44.57 11.00
C GLY A 4 -19.54 -43.40 10.02
N SER A 5 -20.74 -43.04 9.58
CA SER A 5 -21.02 -41.81 8.84
C SER A 5 -21.00 -40.62 9.80
N PHE A 6 -20.02 -39.73 9.65
CA PHE A 6 -20.06 -38.40 10.25
C PHE A 6 -21.10 -37.54 9.50
N PRO A 7 -21.84 -36.68 10.22
CA PRO A 7 -22.82 -35.80 9.58
C PRO A 7 -22.12 -34.77 8.68
N PRO A 8 -22.73 -34.39 7.54
CA PRO A 8 -22.19 -33.33 6.70
C PRO A 8 -22.18 -32.02 7.50
N CYS A 9 -21.01 -31.40 7.59
CA CYS A 9 -20.87 -30.02 8.04
C CYS A 9 -21.71 -29.13 7.12
N ILE A 10 -22.86 -28.68 7.62
CA ILE A 10 -23.60 -27.57 7.04
C ILE A 10 -22.68 -26.35 7.13
N PRO A 11 -22.21 -25.76 6.02
CA PRO A 11 -21.37 -24.59 6.08
C PRO A 11 -22.24 -23.41 6.55
N ARG A 12 -22.15 -23.10 7.84
CA ARG A 12 -22.55 -21.80 8.36
C ARG A 12 -21.57 -20.79 7.75
N ILE A 13 -22.06 -20.05 6.77
CA ILE A 13 -21.35 -19.03 5.99
C ILE A 13 -20.71 -18.05 6.98
N ASN A 14 -19.43 -18.25 7.24
CA ASN A 14 -18.58 -17.34 8.00
C ASN A 14 -17.52 -16.88 7.01
N MET A 15 -17.76 -15.71 6.38
CA MET A 15 -16.96 -15.15 5.27
C MET A 15 -15.59 -14.61 5.74
N THR A 16 -14.82 -15.40 6.48
CA THR A 16 -13.42 -15.07 6.84
C THR A 16 -12.42 -16.12 6.37
N LYS A 17 -12.84 -17.04 5.51
CA LYS A 17 -11.98 -18.14 5.01
C LYS A 17 -12.14 -18.40 3.52
N PHE A 18 -11.83 -17.46 2.64
CA PHE A 18 -11.59 -17.80 1.23
C PHE A 18 -10.55 -16.86 0.61
N PHE A 19 -9.27 -17.20 0.76
CA PHE A 19 -8.21 -16.73 -0.14
C PHE A 19 -7.41 -17.88 -0.76
N CYS A 20 -7.89 -19.14 -0.64
CA CYS A 20 -7.16 -20.29 -1.20
C CYS A 20 -7.73 -20.89 -2.49
N CYS A 21 -8.95 -20.58 -2.90
CA CYS A 21 -9.55 -21.21 -4.08
C CYS A 21 -10.58 -20.31 -4.77
N ASP A 22 -10.16 -19.21 -5.40
CA ASP A 22 -10.62 -18.84 -6.74
C ASP A 22 -10.03 -17.50 -7.16
N LEU A 23 -9.02 -17.54 -8.01
CA LEU A 23 -8.58 -16.39 -8.81
C LEU A 23 -8.36 -16.91 -10.24
N ARG A 24 -9.45 -17.42 -10.82
CA ARG A 24 -9.55 -17.71 -12.24
C ARG A 24 -10.08 -16.47 -12.94
N SER A 25 -9.23 -15.86 -13.77
CA SER A 25 -9.52 -14.80 -14.73
C SER A 25 -9.14 -13.37 -14.28
N GLY A 26 -7.99 -12.90 -14.77
CA GLY A 26 -7.69 -11.46 -14.82
C GLY A 26 -6.21 -11.12 -14.79
N SER A 27 -5.59 -11.02 -15.98
CA SER A 27 -4.26 -10.44 -16.29
C SER A 27 -3.01 -11.32 -16.09
N LEU A 28 -2.27 -11.50 -17.19
CA LEU A 28 -1.04 -12.28 -17.35
C LEU A 28 0.14 -11.83 -16.47
N PHE A 29 0.05 -10.66 -15.81
CA PHE A 29 1.12 -10.11 -14.96
C PHE A 29 0.99 -10.52 -13.48
N LEU A 30 -0.21 -10.90 -13.02
CA LEU A 30 -0.47 -11.37 -11.66
C LEU A 30 -0.12 -12.86 -11.44
N GLY A 31 0.09 -13.61 -12.52
CA GLY A 31 0.38 -15.04 -12.48
C GLY A 31 1.67 -15.39 -11.72
N TYR A 32 2.74 -14.61 -11.89
CA TYR A 32 4.04 -14.90 -11.28
C TYR A 32 4.09 -14.66 -9.76
N LEU A 33 3.31 -13.69 -9.24
CA LEU A 33 3.23 -13.44 -7.80
C LEU A 33 2.37 -14.49 -7.07
N SER A 34 1.31 -14.99 -7.73
CA SER A 34 0.42 -16.02 -7.15
C SER A 34 1.09 -17.38 -6.89
N MET A 35 2.28 -17.62 -7.46
CA MET A 35 2.99 -18.90 -7.32
C MET A 35 3.84 -18.96 -6.03
N ILE A 36 4.23 -17.82 -5.46
CA ILE A 36 5.02 -17.74 -4.21
C ILE A 36 4.13 -17.85 -2.97
N GLU A 37 2.86 -17.45 -3.08
CA GLU A 37 1.89 -17.44 -1.96
C GLU A 37 1.42 -18.83 -1.49
N ARG A 38 1.62 -19.89 -2.29
CA ARG A 38 1.09 -21.23 -1.96
C ARG A 38 1.85 -22.00 -0.89
N ARG A 39 2.99 -21.50 -0.37
CA ARG A 39 3.85 -22.28 0.56
C ARG A 39 3.92 -21.78 2.00
N LEU A 40 3.32 -20.64 2.34
CA LEU A 40 3.25 -20.17 3.73
C LEU A 40 1.79 -20.22 4.23
N CYS A 41 1.38 -21.40 4.71
CA CYS A 41 0.12 -21.65 5.40
C CYS A 41 0.04 -20.98 6.78
N CYS A 42 0.16 -19.66 6.80
CA CYS A 42 -0.31 -18.80 7.88
C CYS A 42 -1.08 -17.68 7.20
N CYS A 43 -2.37 -17.91 6.94
CA CYS A 43 -3.26 -16.91 6.35
C CYS A 43 -3.40 -15.74 7.35
N PHE A 44 -2.45 -14.80 7.31
CA PHE A 44 -2.63 -13.52 7.94
C PHE A 44 -3.84 -12.87 7.27
N LYS A 45 -4.82 -12.45 8.07
CA LYS A 45 -5.97 -11.72 7.57
C LYS A 45 -5.44 -10.45 6.90
N VAL A 46 -5.83 -10.18 5.65
CA VAL A 46 -5.36 -9.01 4.88
C VAL A 46 -5.67 -7.70 5.63
N GLU A 47 -6.76 -7.70 6.41
CA GLU A 47 -7.12 -6.66 7.38
C GLU A 47 -6.01 -6.38 8.41
N THR A 48 -5.39 -7.41 8.98
CA THR A 48 -4.30 -7.25 9.93
C THR A 48 -3.08 -6.63 9.27
N GLY A 49 -2.79 -6.99 8.01
CA GLY A 49 -1.71 -6.39 7.24
C GLY A 49 -1.91 -4.90 6.98
N SER A 50 -3.13 -4.50 6.58
CA SER A 50 -3.46 -3.08 6.34
C SER A 50 -3.47 -2.25 7.62
N LEU A 51 -3.90 -2.82 8.76
CA LEU A 51 -3.82 -2.16 10.07
C LEU A 51 -2.37 -1.96 10.55
N ILE A 52 -1.53 -2.99 10.42
CA ILE A 52 -0.10 -2.89 10.77
C ILE A 52 0.55 -1.78 9.94
N LEU A 53 0.28 -1.74 8.63
CA LEU A 53 0.81 -0.71 7.75
C LEU A 53 0.36 0.70 8.12
N GLY A 54 -0.93 0.88 8.40
CA GLY A 54 -1.46 2.18 8.83
C GLY A 54 -0.82 2.66 10.13
N ASN A 55 -0.65 1.76 11.12
CA ASN A 55 -0.02 2.10 12.40
C ASN A 55 1.48 2.42 12.26
N ILE A 56 2.23 1.62 11.48
CA ILE A 56 3.65 1.91 11.21
C ILE A 56 3.78 3.24 10.47
N GLY A 57 2.92 3.50 9.49
CA GLY A 57 2.88 4.76 8.73
C GLY A 57 2.60 5.98 9.62
N LEU A 58 1.70 5.85 10.60
CA LEU A 58 1.45 6.90 11.61
C LEU A 58 2.68 7.17 12.47
N ILE A 59 3.28 6.12 13.04
CA ILE A 59 4.47 6.26 13.90
C ILE A 59 5.59 6.94 13.11
N LEU A 60 5.85 6.47 11.89
CA LEU A 60 6.89 7.02 11.03
C LEU A 60 6.60 8.48 10.65
N SER A 61 5.34 8.82 10.32
CA SER A 61 4.97 10.20 9.98
C SER A 61 5.16 11.15 11.16
N VAL A 62 4.84 10.72 12.39
CA VAL A 62 5.05 11.52 13.60
C VAL A 62 6.55 11.72 13.87
N ILE A 63 7.36 10.67 13.74
CA ILE A 63 8.82 10.76 13.88
C ILE A 63 9.39 11.71 12.83
N ILE A 64 8.94 11.65 11.59
CA ILE A 64 9.41 12.53 10.50
C ILE A 64 9.00 13.98 10.78
N MET A 65 7.74 14.21 11.19
CA MET A 65 7.19 15.52 11.46
C MET A 65 7.94 16.28 12.57
N PHE A 66 8.31 15.60 13.66
CA PHE A 66 9.02 16.24 14.78
C PHE A 66 10.54 16.07 14.70
N GLY A 67 11.02 14.93 14.20
CA GLY A 67 12.43 14.58 14.18
C GLY A 67 13.25 15.43 13.22
N ILE A 68 12.75 15.65 12.00
CA ILE A 68 13.49 16.41 10.98
C ILE A 68 13.70 17.87 11.41
N PRO A 69 12.69 18.62 11.89
CA PRO A 69 12.89 19.97 12.40
C PRO A 69 13.85 20.05 13.60
N ILE A 70 13.82 19.07 14.51
CA ILE A 70 14.73 19.02 15.66
C ILE A 70 16.17 18.83 15.19
N ILE A 71 16.41 17.93 14.23
CA ILE A 71 17.74 17.71 13.64
C ILE A 71 18.21 18.98 12.94
N LEU A 72 17.33 19.64 12.18
CA LEU A 72 17.67 20.86 11.45
C LEU A 72 17.96 22.06 12.35
N THR A 73 17.31 22.16 13.51
CA THR A 73 17.50 23.28 14.45
C THR A 73 18.65 23.08 15.42
N LYS A 74 18.97 21.84 15.81
CA LYS A 74 20.03 21.54 16.79
C LYS A 74 21.37 21.17 16.17
N SER A 75 21.40 20.61 14.96
CA SER A 75 22.65 20.28 14.29
C SER A 75 23.15 21.47 13.50
N THR A 76 24.34 21.99 13.80
CA THR A 76 24.99 23.03 12.99
C THR A 76 25.73 22.47 11.78
N VAL A 77 25.92 21.14 11.72
CA VAL A 77 26.78 20.47 10.73
C VAL A 77 25.94 19.86 9.59
N ILE A 78 24.83 19.20 9.92
CA ILE A 78 24.00 18.48 8.94
C ILE A 78 23.24 19.43 7.99
N PRO A 79 22.59 20.50 8.47
CA PRO A 79 21.88 21.43 7.59
C PRO A 79 22.85 22.17 6.70
N LYS A 80 24.03 22.52 7.23
CA LYS A 80 25.06 23.25 6.49
C LYS A 80 25.61 22.42 5.33
N LEU A 81 25.90 21.13 5.56
CA LEU A 81 26.33 20.21 4.50
C LEU A 81 25.27 20.01 3.41
N ILE A 82 23.98 19.98 3.77
CA ILE A 82 22.87 19.77 2.84
C ILE A 82 22.52 21.06 2.08
N LEU A 83 22.43 22.20 2.77
CA LEU A 83 22.09 23.49 2.17
C LEU A 83 23.21 24.02 1.29
N ASP A 84 24.48 23.87 1.70
CA ASP A 84 25.62 24.32 0.90
C ASP A 84 25.73 23.52 -0.42
N HIS A 85 25.27 22.26 -0.45
CA HIS A 85 25.19 21.47 -1.68
C HIS A 85 23.98 21.78 -2.56
N LEU A 86 22.89 22.28 -2.00
CA LEU A 86 21.66 22.57 -2.75
C LEU A 86 21.60 24.03 -3.24
N ASN A 87 22.49 24.92 -2.79
CA ASN A 87 22.51 26.34 -3.16
C ASN A 87 21.16 27.04 -2.92
N ILE A 88 20.43 26.60 -1.87
CA ILE A 88 19.11 27.12 -1.53
C ILE A 88 19.29 28.24 -0.50
N ASP A 89 19.30 29.48 -0.98
CA ASP A 89 19.37 30.67 -0.12
C ASP A 89 18.11 30.84 0.76
N ASN A 90 16.97 30.24 0.36
CA ASN A 90 15.72 30.32 1.08
C ASN A 90 15.11 28.93 1.33
N TRP A 91 15.53 28.29 2.42
CA TRP A 91 15.08 26.95 2.84
C TRP A 91 13.69 26.96 3.52
N TYR A 92 13.21 28.12 3.93
CA TYR A 92 11.95 28.30 4.63
C TYR A 92 10.72 27.72 3.90
N PRO A 93 10.49 27.97 2.58
CA PRO A 93 9.37 27.39 1.85
C PRO A 93 9.41 25.85 1.81
N TYR A 94 10.59 25.25 1.76
CA TYR A 94 10.74 23.79 1.75
C TYR A 94 10.34 23.16 3.08
N ILE A 95 10.67 23.83 4.21
CA ILE A 95 10.24 23.37 5.53
C ILE A 95 8.73 23.49 5.68
N ILE A 96 8.12 24.59 5.21
CA ILE A 96 6.67 24.75 5.24
C ILE A 96 5.99 23.65 4.41
N ALA A 97 6.45 23.42 3.17
CA ALA A 97 5.92 22.37 2.31
C ALA A 97 6.06 20.98 2.96
N PHE A 98 7.21 20.70 3.56
CA PHE A 98 7.46 19.46 4.29
C PHE A 98 6.50 19.25 5.48
N TRP A 99 6.24 20.30 6.26
CA TRP A 99 5.27 20.25 7.36
C TRP A 99 3.86 19.96 6.86
N VAL A 100 3.42 20.64 5.79
CA VAL A 100 2.10 20.42 5.19
C VAL A 100 1.98 18.98 4.69
N LEU A 101 2.98 18.47 3.97
CA LEU A 101 3.00 17.07 3.51
C LEU A 101 2.98 16.07 4.66
N SER A 102 3.69 16.35 5.75
CA SER A 102 3.70 15.50 6.94
C SER A 102 2.33 15.44 7.62
N ILE A 103 1.64 16.58 7.75
CA ILE A 103 0.27 16.65 8.30
C ILE A 103 -0.71 15.88 7.42
N VAL A 104 -0.63 16.06 6.10
CA VAL A 104 -1.47 15.32 5.13
C VAL A 104 -1.20 13.81 5.22
N SER A 105 0.07 13.41 5.36
CA SER A 105 0.44 12.00 5.56
C SER A 105 -0.19 11.43 6.83
N VAL A 106 -0.13 12.13 7.96
CA VAL A 106 -0.78 11.70 9.20
C VAL A 106 -2.29 11.56 8.99
N LEU A 107 -2.93 12.53 8.34
CA LEU A 107 -4.36 12.48 8.05
C LEU A 107 -4.74 11.27 7.18
N PHE A 108 -3.97 10.98 6.12
CA PHE A 108 -4.21 9.83 5.25
C PHE A 108 -4.04 8.51 5.99
N ASN A 109 -3.02 8.38 6.84
CA ASN A 109 -2.84 7.16 7.63
C ASN A 109 -3.96 6.99 8.68
N LEU A 110 -4.45 8.07 9.29
CA LEU A 110 -5.62 8.00 10.18
C LEU A 110 -6.88 7.56 9.44
N LEU A 111 -7.10 8.10 8.23
CA LEU A 111 -8.22 7.71 7.37
C LEU A 111 -8.12 6.25 6.93
N LEU A 112 -6.91 5.76 6.63
CA LEU A 112 -6.67 4.34 6.35
C LEU A 112 -7.06 3.48 7.54
N VAL A 113 -6.49 3.72 8.73
CA VAL A 113 -6.79 2.93 9.94
C VAL A 113 -8.28 2.97 10.25
N LYS A 114 -8.90 4.15 10.21
CA LYS A 114 -10.34 4.30 10.43
C LYS A 114 -11.18 3.62 9.34
N GLY A 115 -10.72 3.62 8.09
CA GLY A 115 -11.38 2.96 6.97
C GLY A 115 -11.38 1.45 7.13
N VAL A 116 -10.23 0.88 7.53
CA VAL A 116 -10.10 -0.55 7.82
C VAL A 116 -10.96 -0.95 9.02
N LEU A 117 -10.86 -0.25 10.15
CA LEU A 117 -11.62 -0.58 11.37
C LEU A 117 -13.14 -0.48 11.20
N ASN A 118 -13.61 0.43 10.34
CA ASN A 118 -15.04 0.61 10.10
C ASN A 118 -15.53 -0.11 8.84
N GLU A 119 -14.68 -0.90 8.17
CA GLU A 119 -15.00 -1.59 6.91
C GLU A 119 -15.56 -0.63 5.83
N LYS A 120 -15.07 0.62 5.79
CA LYS A 120 -15.52 1.67 4.87
C LYS A 120 -14.47 1.91 3.79
N PRO A 121 -14.58 1.31 2.60
CA PRO A 121 -13.57 1.44 1.54
C PRO A 121 -13.39 2.89 1.09
N LYS A 122 -14.46 3.70 1.15
CA LYS A 122 -14.42 5.12 0.78
C LYS A 122 -13.40 5.94 1.59
N LEU A 123 -13.13 5.56 2.85
CA LEU A 123 -12.16 6.25 3.70
C LEU A 123 -10.72 5.84 3.39
N MET A 124 -10.50 4.72 2.70
CA MET A 124 -9.17 4.24 2.33
C MET A 124 -8.64 4.91 1.04
N PHE A 125 -9.52 5.43 0.19
CA PHE A 125 -9.14 6.03 -1.10
C PHE A 125 -8.11 7.17 -1.03
N PRO A 126 -8.20 8.14 -0.09
CA PRO A 126 -7.21 9.21 -0.02
C PRO A 126 -5.78 8.68 0.20
N TRP A 127 -5.65 7.66 1.04
CA TRP A 127 -4.37 7.00 1.27
C TRP A 127 -3.89 6.25 0.02
N ILE A 128 -4.78 5.47 -0.63
CA ILE A 128 -4.45 4.72 -1.86
C ILE A 128 -3.99 5.69 -2.97
N TYR A 129 -4.72 6.78 -3.21
CA TYR A 129 -4.34 7.78 -4.20
C TYR A 129 -3.01 8.47 -3.85
N GLY A 130 -2.80 8.83 -2.58
CA GLY A 130 -1.55 9.44 -2.13
C GLY A 130 -0.33 8.53 -2.35
N VAL A 131 -0.46 7.24 -2.02
CA VAL A 131 0.60 6.25 -2.23
C VAL A 131 0.82 5.97 -3.72
N TYR A 132 -0.26 5.90 -4.51
CA TYR A 132 -0.16 5.74 -5.97
C TYR A 132 0.66 6.86 -6.62
N ILE A 133 0.36 8.12 -6.28
CA ILE A 133 1.13 9.28 -6.77
C ILE A 133 2.59 9.20 -6.29
N SER A 134 2.80 8.84 -5.02
CA SER A 134 4.15 8.71 -4.45
C SER A 134 4.97 7.61 -5.16
N LEU A 135 4.35 6.48 -5.51
CA LEU A 135 4.98 5.41 -6.28
C LEU A 135 5.35 5.87 -7.70
N MET A 136 4.48 6.65 -8.36
CA MET A 136 4.78 7.22 -9.67
C MET A 136 5.99 8.17 -9.62
N ILE A 137 6.04 9.05 -8.61
CA ILE A 137 7.19 9.96 -8.41
C ILE A 137 8.46 9.15 -8.12
N LEU A 138 8.38 8.14 -7.23
CA LEU A 138 9.53 7.30 -6.89
C LEU A 138 10.05 6.51 -8.10
N ALA A 139 9.16 6.03 -8.97
CA ALA A 139 9.52 5.37 -10.21
C ALA A 139 10.25 6.35 -11.15
N LEU A 140 9.74 7.58 -11.32
CA LEU A 140 10.39 8.61 -12.12
C LEU A 140 11.79 8.97 -11.59
N VAL A 141 11.93 9.13 -10.26
CA VAL A 141 13.23 9.39 -9.62
C VAL A 141 14.19 8.22 -9.85
N SER A 142 13.73 6.98 -9.71
CA SER A 142 14.56 5.80 -9.92
C SER A 142 15.05 5.70 -11.37
N ILE A 143 14.17 6.00 -12.36
CA ILE A 143 14.56 6.08 -13.77
C ILE A 143 15.59 7.19 -13.98
N GLY A 144 15.38 8.37 -13.39
CA GLY A 144 16.32 9.48 -13.45
C GLY A 144 17.70 9.12 -12.91
N LEU A 145 17.77 8.40 -11.78
CA LEU A 145 19.03 7.91 -11.21
C LEU A 145 19.72 6.88 -12.13
N MET A 146 18.96 5.98 -12.76
CA MET A 146 19.52 5.02 -13.71
C MET A 146 20.09 5.71 -14.96
N VAL A 147 19.39 6.72 -15.50
CA VAL A 147 19.89 7.51 -16.62
C VAL A 147 21.12 8.33 -16.21
N GLY A 148 21.11 8.91 -15.01
CA GLY A 148 22.24 9.62 -14.43
C GLY A 148 23.48 8.73 -14.35
N LEU A 149 23.34 7.53 -13.80
CA LEU A 149 24.40 6.53 -13.72
C LEU A 149 24.95 6.15 -15.10
N TRP A 150 24.07 6.03 -16.10
CA TRP A 150 24.48 5.71 -17.46
C TRP A 150 25.33 6.82 -18.08
N LEU A 151 24.92 8.09 -17.92
CA LEU A 151 25.66 9.25 -18.43
C LEU A 151 26.97 9.52 -17.66
N SER A 152 26.96 9.30 -16.34
CA SER A 152 28.08 9.56 -15.44
C SER A 152 29.18 8.49 -15.55
N SER A 153 28.82 7.27 -15.98
CA SER A 153 29.74 6.12 -16.13
C SER A 153 30.95 6.40 -17.05
N VAL A 154 30.85 7.39 -17.93
CA VAL A 154 31.90 7.75 -18.89
C VAL A 154 32.87 8.80 -18.34
N THR A 155 32.47 9.59 -17.33
CA THR A 155 33.16 10.84 -16.97
C THR A 155 33.60 10.94 -15.51
N LEU A 156 33.01 10.15 -14.59
CA LEU A 156 33.25 10.32 -13.16
C LEU A 156 34.31 9.38 -12.58
N PRO A 157 35.03 9.82 -11.51
CA PRO A 157 35.95 8.98 -10.77
C PRO A 157 35.23 7.79 -10.10
N TYR A 158 35.95 6.67 -9.99
CA TYR A 158 35.44 5.37 -9.54
C TYR A 158 34.66 5.41 -8.21
N GLY A 159 35.07 6.26 -7.26
CA GLY A 159 34.40 6.40 -5.97
C GLY A 159 32.96 6.91 -6.05
N ILE A 160 32.66 7.80 -7.01
CA ILE A 160 31.31 8.37 -7.18
C ILE A 160 30.38 7.35 -7.85
N ILE A 161 30.91 6.54 -8.77
CA ILE A 161 30.16 5.47 -9.44
C ILE A 161 29.63 4.45 -8.43
N ILE A 162 30.44 4.05 -7.44
CA ILE A 162 30.01 3.11 -6.39
C ILE A 162 28.84 3.69 -5.59
N THR A 163 28.90 4.97 -5.20
CA THR A 163 27.82 5.61 -4.45
C THR A 163 26.51 5.69 -5.26
N GLU A 164 26.59 5.96 -6.57
CA GLU A 164 25.42 6.00 -7.44
C GLU A 164 24.80 4.60 -7.64
N ILE A 165 25.63 3.55 -7.78
CA ILE A 165 25.13 2.17 -7.88
C ILE A 165 24.37 1.78 -6.61
N ILE A 166 24.92 2.09 -5.44
CA ILE A 166 24.26 1.82 -4.15
C ILE A 166 22.92 2.58 -4.07
N ALA A 167 22.89 3.84 -4.51
CA ALA A 167 21.67 4.63 -4.53
C ALA A 167 20.58 4.03 -5.44
N VAL A 168 20.96 3.56 -6.64
CA VAL A 168 20.04 2.89 -7.59
C VAL A 168 19.49 1.59 -7.01
N ILE A 169 20.35 0.75 -6.42
CA ILE A 169 19.90 -0.52 -5.79
C ILE A 169 18.95 -0.22 -4.62
N GLY A 170 19.28 0.79 -3.81
CA GLY A 170 18.46 1.24 -2.70
C GLY A 170 17.07 1.72 -3.17
N SER A 171 17.02 2.55 -4.21
CA SER A 171 15.75 3.10 -4.73
C SER A 171 14.86 2.01 -5.34
N LEU A 172 15.44 1.07 -6.11
CA LEU A 172 14.70 -0.06 -6.68
C LEU A 172 14.14 -1.01 -5.61
N SER A 173 14.95 -1.30 -4.59
CA SER A 173 14.52 -2.13 -3.46
C SER A 173 13.38 -1.46 -2.70
N PHE A 174 13.50 -0.17 -2.43
CA PHE A 174 12.46 0.62 -1.76
C PHE A 174 11.17 0.70 -2.59
N LEU A 175 11.27 0.85 -3.91
CA LEU A 175 10.12 0.82 -4.82
C LEU A 175 9.40 -0.53 -4.78
N GLY A 176 10.15 -1.64 -4.82
CA GLY A 176 9.58 -2.99 -4.76
C GLY A 176 8.83 -3.26 -3.45
N ILE A 177 9.43 -2.90 -2.31
CA ILE A 177 8.81 -3.03 -0.98
C ILE A 177 7.54 -2.16 -0.90
N SER A 178 7.62 -0.91 -1.37
CA SER A 178 6.48 0.02 -1.36
C SER A 178 5.33 -0.48 -2.23
N TYR A 179 5.64 -1.03 -3.41
CA TYR A 179 4.64 -1.63 -4.30
C TYR A 179 3.95 -2.86 -3.69
N TYR A 180 4.70 -3.71 -3.00
CA TYR A 180 4.14 -4.86 -2.28
C TYR A 180 3.11 -4.42 -1.23
N PHE A 181 3.47 -3.45 -0.38
CA PHE A 181 2.57 -2.95 0.66
C PHE A 181 1.34 -2.23 0.08
N PHE A 182 1.52 -1.50 -1.02
CA PHE A 182 0.39 -0.93 -1.76
C PHE A 182 -0.57 -2.02 -2.23
N GLY A 183 -0.07 -3.12 -2.78
CA GLY A 183 -0.87 -4.26 -3.21
C GLY A 183 -1.73 -4.86 -2.08
N VAL A 184 -1.17 -4.99 -0.88
CA VAL A 184 -1.88 -5.52 0.31
C VAL A 184 -3.06 -4.63 0.73
N VAL A 185 -2.90 -3.30 0.67
CA VAL A 185 -3.99 -2.39 1.04
C VAL A 185 -5.05 -2.32 -0.05
N VAL A 186 -4.63 -2.33 -1.32
CA VAL A 186 -5.56 -2.32 -2.46
C VAL A 186 -6.40 -3.59 -2.51
N SER A 187 -5.81 -4.77 -2.29
CA SER A 187 -6.56 -6.02 -2.25
C SER A 187 -7.62 -6.00 -1.15
N HIS A 188 -7.26 -5.55 0.05
CA HIS A 188 -8.24 -5.39 1.14
C HIS A 188 -9.36 -4.40 0.80
N CYS A 189 -9.03 -3.28 0.16
CA CYS A 189 -10.02 -2.31 -0.27
C CYS A 189 -10.97 -2.89 -1.33
N GLN A 190 -10.46 -3.70 -2.27
CA GLN A 190 -11.28 -4.35 -3.30
C GLN A 190 -12.23 -5.39 -2.69
N ASP A 191 -11.76 -6.16 -1.71
CA ASP A 191 -12.60 -7.12 -0.98
C ASP A 191 -13.81 -6.43 -0.33
N LEU A 192 -13.57 -5.28 0.34
CA LEU A 192 -14.64 -4.49 0.97
C LEU A 192 -15.64 -3.93 -0.04
N ILE A 193 -15.17 -3.46 -1.21
CA ILE A 193 -16.04 -2.97 -2.27
C ILE A 193 -16.92 -4.10 -2.81
N PHE A 194 -16.34 -5.28 -3.01
CA PHE A 194 -17.07 -6.45 -3.51
C PHE A 194 -18.16 -6.90 -2.54
N ILE A 195 -17.87 -6.98 -1.24
CA ILE A 195 -18.85 -7.29 -0.20
C ILE A 195 -20.00 -6.27 -0.24
N GLN A 196 -19.66 -4.98 -0.25
CA GLN A 196 -20.65 -3.90 -0.26
C GLN A 196 -21.55 -3.93 -1.52
N GLN A 197 -21.02 -4.31 -2.68
CA GLN A 197 -21.80 -4.47 -3.92
C GLN A 197 -22.74 -5.68 -3.86
N ASN A 198 -22.29 -6.81 -3.31
CA ASN A 198 -23.11 -8.00 -3.18
C ASN A 198 -24.28 -7.81 -2.20
N ASP A 199 -24.04 -7.11 -1.08
CA ASP A 199 -25.09 -6.79 -0.12
C ASP A 199 -26.18 -5.94 -0.80
N LEU A 200 -25.80 -4.89 -1.52
CA LEU A 200 -26.73 -4.05 -2.27
C LEU A 200 -27.51 -4.85 -3.33
N ALA A 201 -26.85 -5.77 -4.03
CA ALA A 201 -27.50 -6.64 -5.02
C ALA A 201 -28.57 -7.54 -4.37
N GLN A 202 -28.31 -8.04 -3.16
CA GLN A 202 -29.27 -8.86 -2.41
C GLN A 202 -30.52 -8.09 -2.01
N TYR A 203 -30.40 -6.81 -1.64
CA TYR A 203 -31.57 -5.96 -1.34
C TYR A 203 -32.34 -5.50 -2.60
N THR A 204 -31.69 -5.45 -3.76
CA THR A 204 -32.34 -5.03 -5.02
C THR A 204 -33.08 -6.14 -5.75
N LYS A 205 -33.01 -7.42 -5.33
CA LYS A 205 -33.90 -8.46 -5.87
C LYS A 205 -35.33 -8.13 -5.44
N PRO A 206 -36.19 -7.60 -6.34
CA PRO A 206 -37.57 -7.36 -5.99
C PRO A 206 -38.23 -8.73 -5.79
N TYR A 207 -39.32 -8.74 -5.03
CA TYR A 207 -40.26 -9.84 -4.87
C TYR A 207 -40.89 -10.29 -6.22
N SER A 208 -40.10 -10.76 -7.19
CA SER A 208 -40.56 -11.28 -8.48
C SER A 208 -40.77 -12.81 -8.44
N LEU A 209 -41.16 -13.33 -7.28
CA LEU A 209 -41.51 -14.73 -7.07
C LEU A 209 -42.78 -14.75 -6.22
N ASN A 210 -43.92 -14.41 -6.81
CA ASN A 210 -45.27 -14.81 -6.36
C ASN A 210 -46.39 -14.29 -7.29
N TYR A 211 -46.26 -14.48 -8.62
CA TYR A 211 -47.39 -14.30 -9.54
C TYR A 211 -47.49 -15.39 -10.63
N GLU A 212 -47.01 -16.61 -10.34
CA GLU A 212 -47.29 -17.80 -11.18
C GLU A 212 -47.81 -18.96 -10.33
N PHE A 213 -48.90 -18.74 -9.60
CA PHE A 213 -49.77 -19.83 -9.12
C PHE A 213 -51.20 -19.29 -9.06
N HIS A 214 -51.87 -19.30 -10.21
CA HIS A 214 -53.32 -19.55 -10.37
C HIS A 214 -53.74 -19.14 -11.77
N ASN A 215 -53.55 -20.05 -12.72
CA ASN A 215 -54.50 -20.36 -13.79
C ASN A 215 -53.85 -21.44 -14.64
N TYR A 216 -54.35 -22.67 -14.49
CA TYR A 216 -54.75 -23.63 -15.52
C TYR A 216 -54.76 -25.03 -14.90
#